data_AF-A0A2A9KCR7-F1
#
_entry.id   AF-A0A2A9KCR7-F1
#
_cell.length_a   1.000
_cell.length_b   1.000
_cell.length_c   1.000
_cell.angle_alpha   90.00
_cell.angle_beta   90.00
_cell.angle_gamma   90.00
#
_symmetry.space_group_name_H-M   'P 1'
#
loop_
_entity.id
_entity.type
_entity.pdbx_description
1 polymer ?
#
loop_
_entity_poly.entity_id
_entity_poly.type
_entity_poly.pdbx_seq_one_letter_code
_entity_poly.pdbx_strand_id
1 'polypeptide(L)'
;MAFVLLSATAGGAWAQAVSKQITPPLVAQAAAAAPAAATAAPVSKATPQTVDAILAVVNTDVITQQELAKRMGDVVQRMKAQNIELPPVAELQKQLLERMILERAEVQLAKENGLSVDDVMLDRAIGRIAEQNKLSMGDFQKQLAVDKIPYPAFREEIRQEMLLQRLREREVDNKIQISESEVDNYIAADSSNKQNAQELDLAQILVRVPENATAEQIAQRSKRAEEAMQQIKSGGNFAAVAAAFSDASDALTGGDMGWRSQDRLPSLYVEAVANLAPGQVSAILKSANGFHIVKLINKRAAASVPKDTAAPVQQTHVRHILIKVTPTVTAAEARRRLVDLKERLDNNAAKFEDLAKQYSNDLSASKGGDLGWVYPGDTVPEFERAMDALKPGQVSEPIESPFGYHLIQVVERKTNDVSKERQRLAARMAIRERKTEEATNEWLRQLRDRTYVEYRNDDH
;
A
#
# COMPACT_ATOMS: atom_id res chain seq x y z
N MET A 1 4.63 9.01 -26.90
CA MET A 1 3.99 8.02 -26.01
C MET A 1 4.81 8.03 -24.74
N ALA A 2 4.35 8.72 -23.71
CA ALA A 2 4.99 8.75 -22.39
C ALA A 2 4.39 7.59 -21.59
N PHE A 3 5.23 6.67 -21.11
CA PHE A 3 4.80 5.63 -20.19
C PHE A 3 4.99 6.16 -18.76
N VAL A 4 3.88 6.35 -18.06
CA VAL A 4 3.86 6.41 -16.60
C VAL A 4 4.13 4.97 -16.13
N LEU A 5 5.27 4.73 -15.49
CA LEU A 5 5.49 3.48 -14.78
C LEU A 5 4.53 3.45 -13.59
N LEU A 6 3.55 2.56 -13.70
CA LEU A 6 2.54 2.28 -12.69
C LEU A 6 3.22 1.78 -11.40
N SER A 7 3.08 2.55 -10.32
CA SER A 7 2.68 1.99 -9.04
C SER A 7 1.31 1.32 -9.23
N ALA A 8 1.20 0.04 -8.90
CA ALA A 8 0.01 -0.75 -9.17
C ALA A 8 -1.20 -0.29 -8.34
N THR A 9 -2.01 0.62 -8.88
CA THR A 9 -3.48 0.67 -8.68
C THR A 9 -4.15 1.42 -9.86
N ALA A 10 -5.12 0.75 -10.48
CA ALA A 10 -6.16 1.24 -11.39
C ALA A 10 -5.80 1.76 -12.81
N GLY A 11 -6.23 0.98 -13.83
CA GLY A 11 -7.20 1.44 -14.84
C GLY A 11 -6.75 2.34 -16.03
N GLY A 12 -6.36 1.71 -17.14
CA GLY A 12 -7.04 1.87 -18.45
C GLY A 12 -6.95 3.17 -19.27
N ALA A 13 -6.22 3.03 -20.39
CA ALA A 13 -6.44 3.62 -21.73
C ALA A 13 -6.00 5.09 -21.99
N TRP A 14 -5.11 5.34 -22.97
CA TRP A 14 -5.38 5.62 -24.40
C TRP A 14 -4.08 6.01 -25.14
N ALA A 15 -4.11 5.86 -26.47
CA ALA A 15 -2.97 5.83 -27.37
C ALA A 15 -2.88 7.06 -28.30
N GLN A 16 -1.66 7.26 -28.86
CA GLN A 16 -1.30 7.98 -30.11
C GLN A 16 -1.58 9.49 -30.18
N ALA A 17 -0.84 10.38 -30.84
CA ALA A 17 0.36 10.43 -31.68
C ALA A 17 1.00 11.83 -31.42
N VAL A 18 2.27 12.15 -31.73
CA VAL A 18 2.68 12.70 -33.03
C VAL A 18 4.21 12.83 -33.04
N SER A 19 4.75 12.52 -34.21
CA SER A 19 6.12 12.63 -34.70
C SER A 19 6.67 14.06 -34.79
N LYS A 20 7.98 14.24 -34.54
CA LYS A 20 9.01 14.44 -35.59
C LYS A 20 10.34 14.88 -34.96
N GLN A 21 11.36 14.07 -35.21
CA GLN A 21 12.77 14.42 -35.07
C GLN A 21 13.19 15.39 -36.17
N ILE A 22 14.05 16.36 -35.84
CA ILE A 22 15.06 16.89 -36.76
C ILE A 22 16.36 17.10 -35.96
N THR A 23 17.40 16.39 -36.39
CA THR A 23 18.83 16.64 -36.20
C THR A 23 19.47 16.51 -37.60
N PRO A 24 20.78 16.74 -37.84
CA PRO A 24 21.87 17.50 -37.17
C PRO A 24 22.50 18.46 -38.26
N PRO A 25 23.81 18.86 -38.31
CA PRO A 25 24.93 18.54 -37.43
C PRO A 25 25.91 19.65 -37.02
N LEU A 26 26.72 19.27 -36.03
CA LEU A 26 28.03 19.80 -35.63
C LEU A 26 29.01 19.83 -36.80
N VAL A 27 29.86 20.87 -36.82
CA VAL A 27 31.22 20.81 -37.37
C VAL A 27 32.18 21.19 -36.24
N ALA A 28 33.18 20.34 -36.04
CA ALA A 28 34.30 20.53 -35.13
C ALA A 28 35.58 20.89 -35.91
N GLN A 29 36.60 21.31 -35.15
CA GLN A 29 38.03 21.55 -35.48
C GLN A 29 38.42 23.02 -35.72
N ALA A 30 39.61 23.50 -35.32
CA ALA A 30 40.66 23.03 -34.41
C ALA A 30 41.66 24.19 -34.22
N ALA A 31 42.30 24.22 -33.05
CA ALA A 31 43.65 24.66 -32.70
C ALA A 31 44.29 25.92 -33.34
N ALA A 32 44.75 26.84 -32.46
CA ALA A 32 46.09 27.42 -32.54
C ALA A 32 46.53 27.91 -31.15
N ALA A 33 47.69 27.43 -30.69
CA ALA A 33 48.34 27.86 -29.45
C ALA A 33 49.35 28.99 -29.74
N ALA A 34 49.37 30.02 -28.89
CA ALA A 34 50.37 31.08 -28.85
C ALA A 34 50.75 31.37 -27.37
N PRO A 35 51.97 31.85 -27.09
CA PRO A 35 52.60 31.76 -25.77
C PRO A 35 52.15 32.85 -24.78
N ALA A 36 52.43 32.55 -23.52
CA ALA A 36 51.99 33.22 -22.31
C ALA A 36 52.26 34.73 -22.23
N ALA A 37 51.19 35.49 -21.97
CA ALA A 37 51.23 36.72 -21.20
C ALA A 37 50.58 36.43 -19.84
N ALA A 38 51.28 36.70 -18.74
CA ALA A 38 50.76 36.54 -17.39
C ALA A 38 49.65 37.57 -17.13
N THR A 39 48.41 37.19 -17.46
CA THR A 39 47.20 37.87 -17.01
C THR A 39 46.89 37.39 -15.61
N ALA A 40 46.75 38.32 -14.67
CA ALA A 40 46.24 38.05 -13.34
C ALA A 40 44.90 37.28 -13.48
N ALA A 41 44.87 36.06 -12.93
CA ALA A 41 43.66 35.25 -12.96
C ALA A 41 42.51 36.04 -12.31
N PRO A 42 41.36 36.21 -12.97
CA PRO A 42 40.18 36.68 -12.27
C PRO A 42 39.90 35.64 -11.20
N VAL A 43 39.94 36.07 -9.94
CA VAL A 43 39.50 35.26 -8.81
C VAL A 43 38.09 34.80 -9.18
N SER A 44 37.92 33.52 -9.52
CA SER A 44 36.60 32.98 -9.78
C SER A 44 35.82 33.24 -8.51
N LYS A 45 34.83 34.14 -8.56
CA LYS A 45 33.81 34.21 -7.52
C LYS A 45 33.22 32.81 -7.48
N ALA A 46 33.60 32.04 -6.45
CA ALA A 46 32.95 30.79 -6.15
C ALA A 46 31.47 31.12 -6.10
N THR A 47 30.70 30.59 -7.05
CA THR A 47 29.25 30.65 -7.00
C THR A 47 28.86 30.14 -5.62
N PRO A 48 28.14 30.91 -4.79
CA PRO A 48 27.73 30.45 -3.47
C PRO A 48 27.04 29.10 -3.66
N GLN A 49 27.61 28.03 -3.08
CA GLN A 49 26.87 26.78 -2.97
C GLN A 49 25.72 27.07 -2.03
N THR A 50 24.52 27.17 -2.59
CA THR A 50 23.28 27.31 -1.82
C THR A 50 23.18 26.10 -0.90
N VAL A 51 23.33 26.32 0.39
CA VAL A 51 23.06 25.30 1.42
C VAL A 51 21.58 24.95 1.29
N ASP A 52 21.28 23.68 1.04
CA ASP A 52 19.90 23.20 0.91
C ASP A 52 19.18 23.36 2.26
N ALA A 53 18.08 24.12 2.27
CA ALA A 53 17.36 24.46 3.50
C ALA A 53 16.63 23.24 4.05
N ILE A 54 16.72 23.03 5.36
CA ILE A 54 15.96 22.00 6.07
C ILE A 54 14.58 22.57 6.34
N LEU A 55 13.52 21.89 5.89
CA LEU A 55 12.13 22.28 6.14
C LEU A 55 11.54 21.58 7.36
N ALA A 56 11.91 20.31 7.55
CA ALA A 56 11.45 19.54 8.70
C ALA A 56 12.50 18.51 9.13
N VAL A 57 12.61 18.29 10.44
CA VAL A 57 13.35 17.17 11.03
C VAL A 57 12.33 16.15 11.51
N VAL A 58 12.47 14.91 11.06
CA VAL A 58 11.59 13.78 11.39
C VAL A 58 12.41 12.73 12.13
N ASN A 59 12.27 12.71 13.46
CA ASN A 59 13.17 12.02 14.38
C ASN A 59 14.65 12.35 14.09
N THR A 60 15.35 11.45 13.37
CA THR A 60 16.79 11.58 13.03
C THR A 60 17.04 12.04 11.60
N ASP A 61 16.03 12.03 10.73
CA ASP A 61 16.19 12.36 9.32
C ASP A 61 15.65 13.77 9.01
N VAL A 62 16.13 14.37 7.92
CA VAL A 62 15.70 15.71 7.49
C VAL A 62 14.99 15.66 6.14
N ILE A 63 13.98 16.50 5.98
CA ILE A 63 13.34 16.81 4.70
C ILE A 63 13.82 18.18 4.26
N THR A 64 14.38 18.25 3.05
CA THR A 64 14.95 19.49 2.51
C THR A 64 14.05 20.18 1.49
N GLN A 65 14.36 21.44 1.20
CA GLN A 65 13.64 22.23 0.22
C GLN A 65 13.78 21.63 -1.19
N GLN A 66 14.96 21.16 -1.58
CA GLN A 66 15.14 20.51 -2.89
C GLN A 66 14.33 19.22 -3.02
N GLU A 67 14.25 18.42 -1.96
CA GLU A 67 13.45 17.18 -1.95
C GLU A 67 11.97 17.48 -2.15
N LEU A 68 11.44 18.47 -1.41
CA LEU A 68 10.06 18.91 -1.55
C LEU A 68 9.80 19.48 -2.95
N ALA A 69 10.70 20.31 -3.48
CA ALA A 69 10.56 20.91 -4.81
C ALA A 69 10.57 19.86 -5.93
N LYS A 70 11.44 18.85 -5.83
CA LYS A 70 11.47 17.73 -6.77
C LYS A 70 10.13 16.98 -6.74
N ARG A 71 9.70 16.56 -5.55
CA ARG A 71 8.45 15.81 -5.38
C ARG A 71 7.22 16.62 -5.81
N MET A 72 7.24 17.93 -5.58
CA MET A 72 6.22 18.86 -6.07
C MET A 72 6.13 18.85 -7.59
N GLY A 73 7.27 18.88 -8.28
CA GLY A 73 7.34 18.79 -9.73
C GLY A 73 6.66 17.52 -10.26
N ASP A 74 6.97 16.38 -9.64
CA ASP A 74 6.41 15.08 -10.03
C ASP A 74 4.88 15.01 -9.80
N VAL A 75 4.41 15.50 -8.64
CA VAL A 75 2.97 15.56 -8.31
C VAL A 75 2.22 16.48 -9.28
N VAL A 76 2.74 17.69 -9.54
CA VAL A 76 2.11 18.64 -10.46
C VAL A 76 2.04 18.08 -11.88
N GLN A 77 3.09 17.40 -12.34
CA GLN A 77 3.07 16.74 -13.65
C GLN A 77 2.01 15.64 -13.71
N ARG A 78 1.90 14.81 -12.67
CA ARG A 78 0.89 13.75 -12.59
C ARG A 78 -0.53 14.31 -12.57
N MET A 79 -0.79 15.34 -11.76
CA MET A 79 -2.11 15.98 -11.69
C MET A 79 -2.52 16.59 -13.03
N LYS A 80 -1.60 17.26 -13.74
CA LYS A 80 -1.85 17.76 -15.09
C LYS A 80 -2.15 16.63 -16.08
N ALA A 81 -1.43 15.52 -16.00
CA ALA A 81 -1.66 14.34 -16.85
C ALA A 81 -3.02 13.68 -16.57
N GLN A 82 -3.49 13.71 -15.31
CA GLN A 82 -4.80 13.23 -14.88
C GLN A 82 -5.91 14.27 -15.01
N ASN A 83 -5.61 15.45 -15.56
CA ASN A 83 -6.55 16.56 -15.73
C ASN A 83 -7.19 17.03 -14.40
N ILE A 84 -6.46 16.89 -13.29
CA ILE A 84 -6.85 17.37 -11.97
C ILE A 84 -6.42 18.84 -11.84
N GLU A 85 -7.36 19.70 -11.44
CA GLU A 85 -7.08 21.10 -11.18
C GLU A 85 -6.11 21.25 -10.01
N LEU A 86 -5.11 22.13 -10.18
CA LEU A 86 -4.05 22.29 -9.19
C LEU A 86 -4.56 23.15 -8.02
N PRO A 87 -4.44 22.66 -6.77
CA PRO A 87 -4.70 23.49 -5.61
C PRO A 87 -3.69 24.63 -5.48
N PRO A 88 -3.97 25.63 -4.62
CA PRO A 88 -3.00 26.68 -4.30
C PRO A 88 -1.65 26.08 -3.87
N VAL A 89 -0.56 26.61 -4.43
CA VAL A 89 0.80 26.06 -4.25
C VAL A 89 1.17 25.92 -2.77
N ALA A 90 0.81 26.90 -1.93
CA ALA A 90 1.09 26.87 -0.51
C ALA A 90 0.39 25.72 0.23
N GLU A 91 -0.86 25.40 -0.13
CA GLU A 91 -1.57 24.26 0.47
C GLU A 91 -1.01 22.94 -0.05
N LEU A 92 -0.70 22.85 -1.34
CA LEU A 92 -0.06 21.67 -1.91
C LEU A 92 1.30 21.39 -1.28
N GLN A 93 2.11 22.42 -1.03
CA GLN A 93 3.40 22.31 -0.34
C GLN A 93 3.26 21.75 1.07
N LYS A 94 2.31 22.27 1.85
CA LYS A 94 2.03 21.76 3.20
C LYS A 94 1.59 20.29 3.16
N GLN A 95 0.67 19.95 2.26
CA GLN A 95 0.17 18.58 2.11
C GLN A 95 1.28 17.61 1.71
N LEU A 96 2.13 18.01 0.76
CA LEU A 96 3.22 17.16 0.32
C LEU A 96 4.30 17.02 1.39
N LEU A 97 4.63 18.08 2.12
CA LEU A 97 5.55 18.03 3.24
C LEU A 97 5.03 17.07 4.32
N GLU A 98 3.76 17.16 4.69
CA GLU A 98 3.15 16.26 5.66
C GLU A 98 3.19 14.79 5.20
N ARG A 99 2.93 14.54 3.91
CA ARG A 99 3.08 13.19 3.32
C ARG A 99 4.51 12.68 3.39
N MET A 100 5.49 13.53 3.09
CA MET A 100 6.91 13.19 3.18
C MET A 100 7.32 12.87 4.62
N ILE A 101 6.77 13.61 5.60
CA ILE A 101 7.01 13.34 7.02
C ILE A 101 6.49 11.98 7.42
N LEU A 102 5.24 11.65 7.05
CA LEU A 102 4.65 10.36 7.36
C LEU A 102 5.43 9.20 6.72
N GLU A 103 5.77 9.33 5.44
CA GLU A 103 6.55 8.31 4.73
C GLU A 103 7.94 8.11 5.35
N ARG A 104 8.59 9.20 5.78
CA ARG A 104 9.88 9.11 6.49
C ARG A 104 9.73 8.35 7.82
N ALA A 105 8.66 8.61 8.56
CA ALA A 105 8.34 7.90 9.79
C ALA A 105 8.08 6.40 9.55
N GLU A 106 7.35 6.05 8.48
CA GLU A 106 7.12 4.65 8.10
C GLU A 106 8.44 3.94 7.75
N VAL A 107 9.29 4.57 6.93
CA VAL A 107 10.59 3.99 6.56
C VAL A 107 11.50 3.78 7.77
N GLN A 108 11.52 4.74 8.71
CA GLN A 108 12.28 4.60 9.96
C GLN A 108 11.74 3.46 10.82
N LEU A 109 10.42 3.38 11.01
CA LEU A 109 9.79 2.28 11.75
C LEU A 109 10.09 0.93 11.12
N ALA A 110 10.07 0.82 9.79
CA ALA A 110 10.44 -0.42 9.10
C ALA A 110 11.87 -0.85 9.45
N LYS A 111 12.83 0.09 9.45
CA LYS A 111 14.22 -0.17 9.83
C LYS A 111 14.36 -0.55 11.31
N GLU A 112 13.69 0.16 12.21
CA GLU A 112 13.66 -0.15 13.65
C GLU A 112 13.12 -1.56 13.93
N ASN A 113 12.11 -1.98 13.16
CA ASN A 113 11.53 -3.31 13.22
C ASN A 113 12.39 -4.40 12.54
N GLY A 114 13.58 -4.05 12.05
CA GLY A 114 14.50 -4.96 11.36
C GLY A 114 14.00 -5.43 9.99
N LEU A 115 13.04 -4.72 9.39
CA LEU A 115 12.57 -5.03 8.04
C LEU A 115 13.59 -4.52 7.02
N SER A 116 13.91 -5.36 6.05
CA SER A 116 14.77 -5.02 4.93
C SER A 116 14.30 -5.73 3.66
N VAL A 117 14.75 -5.23 2.52
CA VAL A 117 14.51 -5.84 1.21
C VAL A 117 15.89 -6.07 0.59
N ASP A 118 16.29 -7.34 0.51
CA ASP A 118 17.54 -7.69 -0.14
C ASP A 118 17.45 -7.53 -1.67
N ASP A 119 18.62 -7.47 -2.31
CA ASP A 119 18.72 -7.22 -3.75
C ASP A 119 18.14 -8.37 -4.59
N VAL A 120 18.16 -9.60 -4.10
CA VAL A 120 17.62 -10.76 -4.82
C VAL A 120 16.09 -10.67 -4.88
N MET A 121 15.45 -10.31 -3.77
CA MET A 121 14.01 -10.09 -3.71
C MET A 121 13.60 -8.89 -4.56
N LEU A 122 14.40 -7.81 -4.53
CA LEU A 122 14.18 -6.63 -5.35
C LEU A 122 14.27 -6.95 -6.85
N ASP A 123 15.30 -7.68 -7.27
CA ASP A 123 15.49 -8.07 -8.67
C ASP A 123 14.32 -8.92 -9.19
N ARG A 124 13.83 -9.85 -8.36
CA ARG A 124 12.64 -10.65 -8.69
C ARG A 124 11.39 -9.79 -8.79
N ALA A 125 11.22 -8.79 -7.93
CA ALA A 125 10.09 -7.88 -8.00
C ALA A 125 10.13 -7.04 -9.29
N ILE A 126 11.30 -6.47 -9.61
CA ILE A 126 11.50 -5.71 -10.84
C ILE A 126 11.29 -6.60 -12.09
N GLY A 127 11.75 -7.85 -12.05
CA GLY A 127 11.50 -8.82 -13.13
C GLY A 127 10.01 -9.04 -13.37
N ARG A 128 9.20 -9.21 -12.31
CA ARG A 128 7.74 -9.31 -12.43
C ARG A 128 7.09 -8.06 -13.00
N ILE A 129 7.57 -6.87 -12.63
CA ILE A 129 7.09 -5.59 -13.18
C ILE A 129 7.37 -5.54 -14.69
N ALA A 130 8.56 -5.95 -15.12
CA ALA A 130 8.90 -6.02 -16.55
C ALA A 130 8.00 -7.02 -17.29
N GLU A 131 7.77 -8.22 -16.73
CA GLU A 131 6.88 -9.24 -17.29
C GLU A 131 5.43 -8.78 -17.39
N GLN A 132 4.90 -8.10 -16.37
CA GLN A 132 3.56 -7.50 -16.40
C GLN A 132 3.41 -6.46 -17.51
N ASN A 133 4.48 -5.72 -17.80
CA ASN A 133 4.55 -4.78 -18.93
C ASN A 133 4.90 -5.47 -20.26
N LYS A 134 5.02 -6.81 -20.28
CA LYS A 134 5.38 -7.61 -21.45
C LYS A 134 6.73 -7.22 -22.05
N LEU A 135 7.66 -6.77 -21.21
CA LEU A 135 9.00 -6.35 -21.59
C LEU A 135 10.03 -7.35 -21.06
N SER A 136 11.08 -7.58 -21.85
CA SER A 136 12.29 -8.22 -21.34
C SER A 136 13.01 -7.28 -20.37
N MET A 137 13.84 -7.80 -19.46
CA MET A 137 14.56 -6.95 -18.51
C MET A 137 15.47 -5.91 -19.21
N GLY A 138 16.09 -6.29 -20.33
CA GLY A 138 16.92 -5.37 -21.11
C GLY A 138 16.11 -4.27 -21.79
N ASP A 139 14.91 -4.60 -22.29
CA ASP A 139 14.03 -3.60 -22.92
C ASP A 139 13.35 -2.70 -21.89
N PHE A 140 13.06 -3.24 -20.70
CA PHE A 140 12.56 -2.48 -19.57
C PHE A 140 13.55 -1.40 -19.12
N GLN A 141 14.84 -1.73 -19.00
CA GLN A 141 15.88 -0.73 -18.68
C GLN A 141 16.04 0.33 -19.77
N LYS A 142 15.97 -0.06 -21.05
CA LYS A 142 15.99 0.92 -22.16
C LYS A 142 14.79 1.85 -22.09
N GLN A 143 13.61 1.32 -21.79
CA GLN A 143 12.39 2.10 -21.65
C GLN A 143 12.51 3.13 -20.52
N LEU A 144 13.02 2.72 -19.35
CA LEU A 144 13.31 3.65 -18.24
C LEU A 144 14.24 4.79 -18.66
N ALA A 145 15.27 4.49 -19.45
CA ALA A 145 16.18 5.51 -19.96
C ALA A 145 15.49 6.48 -20.94
N VAL A 146 14.55 6.01 -21.76
CA VAL A 146 13.72 6.86 -22.63
C VAL A 146 12.84 7.79 -21.80
N ASP A 147 12.28 7.28 -20.71
CA ASP A 147 11.45 8.04 -19.76
C ASP A 147 12.30 8.91 -18.81
N LYS A 148 13.63 8.93 -18.99
CA LYS A 148 14.62 9.68 -18.20
C LYS A 148 14.65 9.32 -16.72
N ILE A 149 14.27 8.09 -16.38
CA ILE A 149 14.32 7.55 -15.02
C ILE A 149 15.61 6.74 -14.89
N PRO A 150 16.59 7.17 -14.08
CA PRO A 150 17.79 6.39 -13.84
C PRO A 150 17.44 5.06 -13.18
N TYR A 151 17.92 3.94 -13.75
CA TYR A 151 17.66 2.61 -13.21
C TYR A 151 18.00 2.47 -11.70
N PRO A 152 19.11 3.03 -11.18
CA PRO A 152 19.39 2.99 -9.73
C PRO A 152 18.33 3.72 -8.88
N ALA A 153 17.79 4.84 -9.37
CA ALA A 153 16.76 5.58 -8.66
C ALA A 153 15.44 4.78 -8.63
N PHE A 154 15.07 4.18 -9.77
CA PHE A 154 13.91 3.28 -9.85
C PHE A 154 14.04 2.08 -8.91
N ARG A 155 15.22 1.45 -8.83
CA ARG A 155 15.47 0.35 -7.88
C ARG A 155 15.22 0.76 -6.44
N GLU A 156 15.67 1.95 -6.05
CA GLU A 156 15.48 2.46 -4.68
C GLU A 156 14.01 2.76 -4.39
N GLU A 157 13.27 3.31 -5.35
CA GLU A 157 11.83 3.53 -5.24
C GLU A 157 11.08 2.22 -5.00
N ILE A 158 11.32 1.19 -5.83
CA ILE A 158 10.72 -0.13 -5.64
C ILE A 158 11.13 -0.76 -4.30
N ARG A 159 12.38 -0.58 -3.86
CA ARG A 159 12.84 -1.07 -2.55
C ARG A 159 12.04 -0.42 -1.42
N GLN A 160 11.81 0.89 -1.49
CA GLN A 160 11.02 1.62 -0.49
C GLN A 160 9.56 1.18 -0.51
N GLU A 161 8.94 1.04 -1.68
CA GLU A 161 7.57 0.53 -1.80
C GLU A 161 7.41 -0.86 -1.18
N MET A 162 8.33 -1.78 -1.49
CA MET A 162 8.33 -3.13 -0.93
C MET A 162 8.53 -3.11 0.60
N LEU A 163 9.38 -2.21 1.10
CA LEU A 163 9.61 -2.05 2.53
C LEU A 163 8.34 -1.57 3.26
N LEU A 164 7.67 -0.55 2.71
CA LEU A 164 6.42 -0.01 3.25
C LEU A 164 5.27 -1.01 3.17
N GLN A 165 5.19 -1.79 2.10
CA GLN A 165 4.22 -2.89 1.98
C GLN A 165 4.43 -3.91 3.10
N ARG A 166 5.67 -4.38 3.31
CA ARG A 166 5.99 -5.33 4.40
C ARG A 166 5.69 -4.77 5.77
N LEU A 167 5.95 -3.48 5.97
CA LEU A 167 5.63 -2.81 7.22
C LEU A 167 4.12 -2.84 7.46
N ARG A 168 3.31 -2.51 6.47
CA ARG A 168 1.84 -2.54 6.56
C ARG A 168 1.32 -3.96 6.83
N GLU A 169 1.81 -4.95 6.09
CA GLU A 169 1.44 -6.35 6.31
C GLU A 169 1.71 -6.78 7.75
N ARG A 170 2.87 -6.38 8.32
CA ARG A 170 3.25 -6.70 9.69
C ARG A 170 2.46 -5.92 10.74
N GLU A 171 2.30 -4.61 10.55
CA GLU A 171 1.71 -3.72 11.56
C GLU A 171 0.19 -3.68 11.53
N VAL A 172 -0.42 -4.02 10.39
CA VAL A 172 -1.86 -3.94 10.14
C VAL A 172 -2.40 -5.32 9.79
N ASP A 173 -2.11 -5.84 8.61
CA ASP A 173 -2.83 -6.99 8.03
C ASP A 173 -2.75 -8.24 8.92
N ASN A 174 -1.56 -8.55 9.44
CA ASN A 174 -1.31 -9.70 10.31
C ASN A 174 -2.01 -9.62 11.69
N LYS A 175 -2.48 -8.43 12.09
CA LYS A 175 -3.21 -8.23 13.35
C LYS A 175 -4.73 -8.32 13.16
N ILE A 176 -5.22 -8.41 11.92
CA ILE A 176 -6.64 -8.47 11.62
C ILE A 176 -7.15 -9.89 11.88
N GLN A 177 -8.14 -9.99 12.76
CA GLN A 177 -8.87 -11.22 13.03
C GLN A 177 -10.32 -11.08 12.58
N ILE A 178 -10.86 -12.12 11.96
CA ILE A 178 -12.24 -12.20 11.50
C ILE A 178 -12.86 -13.43 12.14
N SER A 179 -13.88 -13.21 12.97
CA SER A 179 -14.61 -14.26 13.65
C SER A 179 -15.73 -14.84 12.78
N GLU A 180 -16.14 -16.09 13.03
CA GLU A 180 -17.28 -16.69 12.32
C GLU A 180 -18.58 -15.89 12.53
N SER A 181 -18.76 -15.30 13.71
CA SER A 181 -19.93 -14.48 14.01
C SER A 181 -19.97 -13.19 13.19
N GLU A 182 -18.82 -12.56 12.91
CA GLU A 182 -18.74 -11.42 11.99
C GLU A 182 -19.14 -11.84 10.56
N VAL A 183 -18.68 -13.02 10.11
CA VAL A 183 -19.06 -13.57 8.80
C VAL A 183 -20.55 -13.86 8.74
N ASP A 184 -21.12 -14.47 9.78
CA ASP A 184 -22.54 -14.79 9.86
C ASP A 184 -23.41 -13.52 9.86
N ASN A 185 -23.03 -12.51 10.65
CA ASN A 185 -23.71 -11.22 10.71
C ASN A 185 -23.65 -10.49 9.37
N TYR A 186 -22.50 -10.52 8.70
CA TYR A 186 -22.34 -9.94 7.37
C TYR A 186 -23.25 -10.65 6.36
N ILE A 187 -23.25 -11.97 6.34
CA ILE A 187 -24.09 -12.77 5.42
C ILE A 187 -25.57 -12.49 5.65
N ALA A 188 -26.00 -12.40 6.91
CA ALA A 188 -27.38 -12.09 7.27
C ALA A 188 -27.79 -10.71 6.75
N ALA A 189 -26.96 -9.68 7.00
CA ALA A 189 -27.18 -8.32 6.52
C ALA A 189 -27.14 -8.20 4.98
N ASP A 190 -26.22 -8.93 4.33
CA ASP A 190 -26.09 -8.99 2.88
C ASP A 190 -27.32 -9.66 2.24
N SER A 191 -27.82 -10.76 2.81
CA SER A 191 -29.01 -11.43 2.28
C SER A 191 -30.28 -10.55 2.29
N SER A 192 -30.39 -9.57 3.20
CA SER A 192 -31.44 -8.54 3.15
C SER A 192 -31.19 -7.46 2.09
N ASN A 193 -29.92 -7.17 1.75
CA ASN A 193 -29.53 -6.13 0.79
C ASN A 193 -29.32 -6.62 -0.64
N LYS A 194 -29.35 -7.95 -0.91
CA LYS A 194 -29.11 -8.54 -2.23
C LYS A 194 -30.01 -8.05 -3.37
N GLN A 195 -31.21 -7.55 -3.07
CA GLN A 195 -32.07 -6.95 -4.11
C GLN A 195 -31.60 -5.55 -4.56
N ASN A 196 -30.70 -4.92 -3.80
CA ASN A 196 -30.15 -3.60 -4.05
C ASN A 196 -28.61 -3.59 -4.05
N ALA A 197 -27.96 -4.70 -4.41
CA ALA A 197 -26.51 -4.75 -4.51
C ALA A 197 -26.03 -3.69 -5.52
N GLN A 198 -25.33 -2.68 -5.02
CA GLN A 198 -24.84 -1.56 -5.81
C GLN A 198 -23.32 -1.47 -5.67
N GLU A 199 -22.69 -1.06 -6.77
CA GLU A 199 -21.34 -0.53 -6.75
C GLU A 199 -21.44 0.99 -6.76
N LEU A 200 -20.66 1.61 -5.89
CA LEU A 200 -20.56 3.05 -5.73
C LEU A 200 -19.15 3.46 -6.12
N ASP A 201 -19.08 4.49 -6.95
CA ASP A 201 -17.85 5.18 -7.30
C ASP A 201 -17.79 6.44 -6.42
N LEU A 202 -16.82 6.48 -5.50
CA LEU A 202 -16.75 7.50 -4.46
C LEU A 202 -15.42 8.26 -4.51
N ALA A 203 -15.46 9.52 -4.11
CA ALA A 203 -14.26 10.24 -3.69
C ALA A 203 -14.42 10.75 -2.26
N GLN A 204 -13.32 10.82 -1.51
CA GLN A 204 -13.31 11.24 -0.10
C GLN A 204 -12.35 12.39 0.18
N ILE A 205 -12.67 13.14 1.23
CA ILE A 205 -11.78 14.06 1.91
C ILE A 205 -11.82 13.68 3.38
N LEU A 206 -10.67 13.28 3.92
CA LEU A 206 -10.50 12.98 5.33
C LEU A 206 -9.69 14.12 5.97
N VAL A 207 -10.26 14.82 6.95
CA VAL A 207 -9.48 15.67 7.85
C VAL A 207 -9.25 14.90 9.14
N ARG A 208 -8.00 14.44 9.32
CA ARG A 208 -7.61 13.54 10.41
C ARG A 208 -7.56 14.29 11.74
N VAL A 209 -8.09 13.67 12.78
CA VAL A 209 -8.03 14.18 14.15
C VAL A 209 -7.06 13.31 14.95
N PRO A 210 -6.05 13.86 15.65
CA PRO A 210 -5.10 13.07 16.44
C PRO A 210 -5.74 12.22 17.55
N GLU A 211 -5.04 11.14 17.94
CA GLU A 211 -5.14 10.38 19.20
C GLU A 211 -5.94 11.04 20.33
N ASN A 212 -5.19 11.93 20.96
CA ASN A 212 -5.48 12.62 22.20
C ASN A 212 -5.72 14.11 21.91
N ALA A 213 -6.44 14.39 20.82
CA ALA A 213 -6.69 15.75 20.39
C ALA A 213 -7.43 16.54 21.48
N THR A 214 -6.91 17.72 21.82
CA THR A 214 -7.61 18.65 22.71
C THR A 214 -8.88 19.17 22.04
N ALA A 215 -9.81 19.73 22.84
CA ALA A 215 -11.02 20.33 22.29
C ALA A 215 -10.71 21.44 21.25
N GLU A 216 -9.62 22.18 21.46
CA GLU A 216 -9.13 23.20 20.53
C GLU A 216 -8.63 22.58 19.20
N GLN A 217 -7.85 21.50 19.27
CA GLN A 217 -7.39 20.78 18.07
C GLN A 217 -8.55 20.17 17.30
N ILE A 218 -9.54 19.60 17.99
CA ILE A 218 -10.76 19.08 17.37
C ILE A 218 -11.54 20.21 16.68
N ALA A 219 -11.67 21.36 17.33
CA ALA A 219 -12.33 22.54 16.74
C ALA A 219 -11.59 23.05 15.50
N GLN A 220 -10.25 23.09 15.54
CA GLN A 220 -9.42 23.47 14.38
C GLN A 220 -9.60 22.50 13.20
N ARG A 221 -9.62 21.18 13.46
CA ARG A 221 -9.86 20.16 12.43
C ARG A 221 -11.29 20.21 11.89
N SER A 222 -12.29 20.46 12.75
CA SER A 222 -13.68 20.71 12.32
C SER A 222 -13.75 21.90 11.38
N LYS A 223 -13.12 23.02 11.76
CA LYS A 223 -13.07 24.23 10.94
C LYS A 223 -12.40 23.96 9.58
N ARG A 224 -11.32 23.19 9.54
CA ARG A 224 -10.68 22.79 8.27
C ARG A 224 -11.63 21.97 7.38
N ALA A 225 -12.41 21.06 7.95
CA ALA A 225 -13.43 20.32 7.20
C ALA A 225 -14.58 21.22 6.72
N GLU A 226 -14.98 22.20 7.54
CA GLU A 226 -15.98 23.22 7.18
C GLU A 226 -15.50 24.10 6.02
N GLU A 227 -14.23 24.52 6.03
CA GLU A 227 -13.59 25.27 4.94
C GLU A 227 -13.57 24.46 3.64
N ALA A 228 -13.19 23.17 3.69
CA ALA A 228 -13.24 22.28 2.54
C ALA A 228 -14.68 22.15 1.99
N MET A 229 -15.66 21.96 2.86
CA MET A 229 -17.08 21.89 2.50
C MET A 229 -17.59 23.20 1.89
N GLN A 230 -17.15 24.35 2.39
CA GLN A 230 -17.50 25.65 1.82
C GLN A 230 -16.95 25.81 0.39
N GLN A 231 -15.69 25.43 0.14
CA GLN A 231 -15.10 25.47 -1.20
C GLN A 231 -15.86 24.58 -2.20
N ILE A 232 -16.25 23.39 -1.77
CA ILE A 232 -17.09 22.47 -2.56
C ILE A 232 -18.45 23.09 -2.86
N LYS A 233 -19.12 23.67 -1.85
CA LYS A 233 -20.43 24.31 -2.00
C LYS A 233 -20.39 25.56 -2.88
N SER A 234 -19.27 26.28 -2.93
CA SER A 234 -19.06 27.40 -3.85
C SER A 234 -18.78 26.99 -5.30
N GLY A 235 -18.82 25.69 -5.61
CA GLY A 235 -18.58 25.15 -6.95
C GLY A 235 -17.12 24.76 -7.24
N GLY A 236 -16.28 24.68 -6.21
CA GLY A 236 -14.90 24.23 -6.35
C GLY A 236 -14.81 22.76 -6.79
N ASN A 237 -13.75 22.42 -7.54
CA ASN A 237 -13.51 21.06 -7.98
C ASN A 237 -13.15 20.17 -6.78
N PHE A 238 -13.92 19.09 -6.57
CA PHE A 238 -13.72 18.19 -5.44
C PHE A 238 -12.31 17.59 -5.38
N ALA A 239 -11.72 17.22 -6.52
CA ALA A 239 -10.39 16.64 -6.58
C ALA A 239 -9.30 17.64 -6.16
N ALA A 240 -9.46 18.91 -6.55
CA ALA A 240 -8.55 19.97 -6.10
C ALA A 240 -8.68 20.25 -4.60
N VAL A 241 -9.93 20.26 -4.08
CA VAL A 241 -10.17 20.41 -2.64
C VAL A 241 -9.60 19.21 -1.88
N ALA A 242 -9.76 17.99 -2.38
CA ALA A 242 -9.15 16.80 -1.79
C ALA A 242 -7.62 16.92 -1.73
N ALA A 243 -6.98 17.34 -2.81
CA ALA A 243 -5.53 17.53 -2.86
C ALA A 243 -5.01 18.62 -1.91
N ALA A 244 -5.85 19.60 -1.53
CA ALA A 244 -5.48 20.66 -0.60
C ALA A 244 -5.82 20.34 0.88
N PHE A 245 -6.93 19.64 1.12
CA PHE A 245 -7.51 19.51 2.46
C PHE A 245 -7.47 18.11 3.04
N SER A 246 -7.38 17.07 2.21
CA SER A 246 -7.45 15.67 2.66
C SER A 246 -6.10 15.17 3.18
N ASP A 247 -6.13 14.58 4.37
CA ASP A 247 -5.03 13.87 5.02
C ASP A 247 -5.02 12.36 4.66
N ALA A 248 -5.86 11.92 3.71
CA ALA A 248 -5.90 10.54 3.19
C ALA A 248 -4.84 10.28 2.11
N SER A 249 -4.50 9.01 1.89
CA SER A 249 -3.51 8.61 0.89
C SER A 249 -3.92 8.90 -0.55
N ASP A 250 -5.22 8.99 -0.82
CA ASP A 250 -5.82 9.31 -2.12
C ASP A 250 -5.96 10.82 -2.38
N ALA A 251 -5.56 11.68 -1.45
CA ALA A 251 -5.71 13.14 -1.55
C ALA A 251 -5.15 13.71 -2.86
N LEU A 252 -3.91 13.34 -3.21
CA LEU A 252 -3.22 13.83 -4.40
C LEU A 252 -3.72 13.20 -5.71
N THR A 253 -4.57 12.18 -5.63
CA THR A 253 -5.30 11.59 -6.75
C THR A 253 -6.77 12.01 -6.74
N GLY A 254 -7.09 13.15 -6.12
CA GLY A 254 -8.42 13.74 -6.11
C GLY A 254 -9.38 13.14 -5.09
N GLY A 255 -8.85 12.39 -4.12
CA GLY A 255 -9.64 11.64 -3.14
C GLY A 255 -10.32 10.42 -3.74
N ASP A 256 -9.97 10.01 -4.95
CA ASP A 256 -10.65 8.94 -5.68
C ASP A 256 -10.48 7.58 -4.99
N MET A 257 -11.60 6.96 -4.63
CA MET A 257 -11.66 5.61 -4.06
C MET A 257 -12.00 4.54 -5.11
N GLY A 258 -12.43 4.98 -6.30
CA GLY A 258 -12.92 4.15 -7.39
C GLY A 258 -14.22 3.41 -7.09
N TRP A 259 -14.54 2.47 -7.98
CA TRP A 259 -15.71 1.59 -7.85
C TRP A 259 -15.50 0.57 -6.74
N ARG A 260 -16.38 0.63 -5.73
CA ARG A 260 -16.43 -0.35 -4.65
C ARG A 260 -17.86 -0.81 -4.43
N SER A 261 -18.04 -2.07 -4.05
CA SER A 261 -19.35 -2.54 -3.62
C SER A 261 -19.68 -1.96 -2.25
N GLN A 262 -20.97 -1.67 -2.00
CA GLN A 262 -21.44 -1.05 -0.75
C GLN A 262 -21.00 -1.81 0.51
N ASP A 263 -20.84 -3.12 0.37
CA ASP A 263 -20.47 -4.05 1.43
C ASP A 263 -19.01 -3.93 1.88
N ARG A 264 -18.14 -3.36 1.03
CA ARG A 264 -16.72 -3.05 1.32
C ARG A 264 -16.50 -1.65 1.87
N LEU A 265 -17.53 -0.80 1.87
CA LEU A 265 -17.44 0.58 2.33
C LEU A 265 -17.81 0.69 3.81
N PRO A 266 -17.25 1.66 4.56
CA PRO A 266 -17.73 1.97 5.90
C PRO A 266 -19.22 2.31 5.90
N SER A 267 -19.97 1.83 6.89
CA SER A 267 -21.42 2.07 6.98
C SER A 267 -21.76 3.56 6.98
N LEU A 268 -20.92 4.36 7.66
CA LEU A 268 -21.01 5.82 7.69
C LEU A 268 -21.04 6.44 6.28
N TYR A 269 -20.31 5.87 5.33
CA TYR A 269 -20.26 6.38 3.96
C TYR A 269 -21.49 5.95 3.18
N VAL A 270 -21.89 4.68 3.29
CA VAL A 270 -23.06 4.13 2.60
C VAL A 270 -24.33 4.89 3.02
N GLU A 271 -24.51 5.11 4.32
CA GLU A 271 -25.64 5.88 4.86
C GLU A 271 -25.64 7.33 4.36
N ALA A 272 -24.46 7.96 4.32
CA ALA A 272 -24.31 9.35 3.89
C ALA A 272 -24.63 9.56 2.40
N VAL A 273 -24.35 8.57 1.56
CA VAL A 273 -24.57 8.67 0.10
C VAL A 273 -25.86 8.01 -0.39
N ALA A 274 -26.59 7.29 0.48
CA ALA A 274 -27.80 6.54 0.13
C ALA A 274 -28.85 7.40 -0.61
N ASN A 275 -29.02 8.65 -0.16
CA ASN A 275 -29.99 9.60 -0.73
C ASN A 275 -29.38 10.59 -1.73
N LEU A 276 -28.11 10.40 -2.12
CA LEU A 276 -27.44 11.29 -3.06
C LEU A 276 -27.64 10.84 -4.52
N ALA A 277 -27.70 11.83 -5.40
CA ALA A 277 -27.55 11.65 -6.84
C ALA A 277 -26.05 11.68 -7.23
N PRO A 278 -25.65 10.99 -8.33
CA PRO A 278 -24.32 11.13 -8.89
C PRO A 278 -23.90 12.60 -9.05
N GLY A 279 -22.66 12.90 -8.67
CA GLY A 279 -22.09 14.24 -8.60
C GLY A 279 -22.30 14.98 -7.27
N GLN A 280 -23.22 14.54 -6.40
CA GLN A 280 -23.50 15.19 -5.12
C GLN A 280 -22.52 14.78 -4.01
N VAL A 281 -22.46 15.61 -2.98
CA VAL A 281 -21.54 15.49 -1.83
C VAL A 281 -22.35 15.36 -0.54
N SER A 282 -21.87 14.53 0.39
CA SER A 282 -22.47 14.32 1.70
C SER A 282 -22.36 15.55 2.61
N ALA A 283 -23.00 15.51 3.77
CA ALA A 283 -22.63 16.37 4.89
C ALA A 283 -21.23 15.98 5.44
N ILE A 284 -20.68 16.81 6.33
CA ILE A 284 -19.46 16.46 7.07
C ILE A 284 -19.81 15.34 8.05
N LEU A 285 -19.19 14.18 7.89
CA LEU A 285 -19.38 13.01 8.71
C LEU A 285 -18.32 12.99 9.80
N LYS A 286 -18.72 12.73 11.05
CA LYS A 286 -17.79 12.63 12.17
C LYS A 286 -17.54 11.16 12.51
N SER A 287 -16.28 10.81 12.70
CA SER A 287 -15.84 9.48 13.11
C SER A 287 -14.76 9.59 14.19
N ALA A 288 -14.25 8.44 14.67
CA ALA A 288 -13.15 8.42 15.63
C ALA A 288 -11.82 8.92 15.05
N ASN A 289 -11.57 8.71 13.75
CA ASN A 289 -10.31 9.09 13.10
C ASN A 289 -10.33 10.48 12.45
N GLY A 290 -11.49 11.14 12.44
CA GLY A 290 -11.62 12.53 11.97
C GLY A 290 -12.96 12.86 11.32
N PHE A 291 -12.91 13.87 10.45
CA PHE A 291 -14.05 14.38 9.69
C PHE A 291 -13.95 13.94 8.24
N HIS A 292 -15.04 13.42 7.68
CA HIS A 292 -15.10 12.89 6.32
C HIS A 292 -16.10 13.67 5.48
N ILE A 293 -15.75 13.89 4.22
CA ILE A 293 -16.65 14.39 3.20
C ILE A 293 -16.60 13.42 2.04
N VAL A 294 -17.74 12.88 1.64
CA VAL A 294 -17.83 11.86 0.59
C VAL A 294 -18.61 12.40 -0.58
N LYS A 295 -18.05 12.30 -1.78
CA LYS A 295 -18.73 12.58 -3.04
C LYS A 295 -19.15 11.28 -3.71
N LEU A 296 -20.43 11.20 -4.05
CA LEU A 296 -20.92 10.14 -4.92
C LEU A 296 -20.58 10.52 -6.36
N ILE A 297 -19.56 9.90 -6.97
CA ILE A 297 -19.21 10.14 -8.37
C ILE A 297 -20.27 9.48 -9.25
N ASN A 298 -20.50 8.18 -9.06
CA ASN A 298 -21.49 7.39 -9.78
C ASN A 298 -22.04 6.25 -8.91
N LYS A 299 -23.16 5.69 -9.33
CA LYS A 299 -23.72 4.45 -8.78
C LYS A 299 -24.21 3.55 -9.91
N ARG A 300 -23.96 2.25 -9.79
CA ARG A 300 -24.50 1.24 -10.71
C ARG A 300 -24.98 0.02 -9.95
N ALA A 301 -25.92 -0.71 -10.53
CA ALA A 301 -26.23 -2.04 -10.02
C ALA A 301 -24.96 -2.89 -10.11
N ALA A 302 -24.64 -3.61 -9.05
CA ALA A 302 -23.52 -4.54 -9.07
C ALA A 302 -23.75 -5.54 -10.21
N ALA A 303 -22.73 -5.76 -11.04
CA ALA A 303 -22.82 -6.78 -12.07
C ALA A 303 -23.08 -8.13 -11.38
N SER A 304 -24.20 -8.76 -11.70
CA SER A 304 -24.49 -10.12 -11.24
C SER A 304 -23.43 -11.05 -11.82
N VAL A 305 -22.45 -11.44 -11.00
CA VAL A 305 -21.50 -12.50 -11.38
C VAL A 305 -22.36 -13.73 -11.74
N PRO A 306 -22.28 -14.26 -12.98
CA PRO A 306 -23.04 -15.45 -13.34
C PRO A 306 -22.69 -16.57 -12.36
N LYS A 307 -23.69 -17.14 -11.69
CA LYS A 307 -23.51 -18.21 -10.69
C LYS A 307 -22.72 -19.43 -11.22
N ASP A 308 -22.64 -19.58 -12.54
CA ASP A 308 -22.20 -20.78 -13.26
C ASP A 308 -20.84 -20.69 -13.98
N THR A 309 -20.01 -19.67 -13.74
CA THR A 309 -18.65 -19.61 -14.34
C THR A 309 -17.49 -19.51 -13.35
N ALA A 310 -17.75 -19.58 -12.05
CA ALA A 310 -16.72 -19.49 -11.02
C ALA A 310 -16.25 -20.88 -10.55
N ALA A 311 -14.93 -21.08 -10.57
CA ALA A 311 -14.26 -22.29 -10.09
C ALA A 311 -14.65 -22.65 -8.63
N PRO A 312 -14.64 -23.95 -8.27
CA PRO A 312 -14.96 -24.39 -6.91
C PRO A 312 -14.06 -23.74 -5.84
N VAL A 313 -14.64 -23.29 -4.73
CA VAL A 313 -13.85 -22.86 -3.55
C VAL A 313 -13.38 -24.10 -2.81
N GLN A 314 -12.08 -24.33 -2.85
CA GLN A 314 -11.42 -25.43 -2.16
C GLN A 314 -11.05 -24.97 -0.75
N GLN A 315 -11.50 -25.72 0.27
CA GLN A 315 -11.01 -25.56 1.63
C GLN A 315 -9.90 -26.58 1.88
N THR A 316 -8.93 -26.19 2.70
CA THR A 316 -7.80 -27.04 3.05
C THR A 316 -7.76 -27.21 4.56
N HIS A 317 -7.84 -28.45 5.05
CA HIS A 317 -7.54 -28.74 6.45
C HIS A 317 -6.03 -28.83 6.58
N VAL A 318 -5.43 -27.94 7.37
CA VAL A 318 -3.97 -27.79 7.45
C VAL A 318 -3.48 -27.83 8.88
N ARG A 319 -2.29 -28.38 9.06
CA ARG A 319 -1.51 -28.28 10.30
C ARG A 319 -0.15 -27.67 10.02
N HIS A 320 0.43 -27.01 11.03
CA HIS A 320 1.78 -26.48 10.90
C HIS A 320 2.62 -26.58 12.17
N ILE A 321 3.94 -26.54 11.99
CA ILE A 321 4.93 -26.35 13.05
C ILE A 321 5.62 -25.02 12.78
N LEU A 322 5.46 -24.04 13.66
CA LEU A 322 6.11 -22.74 13.57
C LEU A 322 7.35 -22.70 14.47
N ILE A 323 8.49 -22.31 13.93
CA ILE A 323 9.67 -21.90 14.71
C ILE A 323 9.89 -20.41 14.53
N LYS A 324 9.67 -19.64 15.60
CA LYS A 324 9.85 -18.18 15.59
C LYS A 324 11.33 -17.84 15.52
N VAL A 325 11.68 -16.88 14.68
CA VAL A 325 13.02 -16.28 14.68
C VAL A 325 13.08 -15.29 15.84
N THR A 326 14.10 -15.42 16.67
CA THR A 326 14.36 -14.54 17.83
C THR A 326 15.84 -14.15 17.82
N PRO A 327 16.28 -13.18 18.65
CA PRO A 327 17.70 -12.87 18.79
C PRO A 327 18.56 -14.08 19.18
N THR A 328 17.96 -15.11 19.80
CA THR A 328 18.62 -16.36 20.20
C THR A 328 18.43 -17.51 19.21
N VAL A 329 17.41 -17.47 18.35
CA VAL A 329 17.14 -18.48 17.32
C VAL A 329 17.19 -17.81 15.97
N THR A 330 18.34 -17.97 15.28
CA THR A 330 18.55 -17.36 13.96
C THR A 330 17.66 -18.01 12.89
N ALA A 331 17.43 -17.32 11.77
CA ALA A 331 16.71 -17.87 10.63
C ALA A 331 17.31 -19.19 10.11
N ALA A 332 18.65 -19.27 10.05
CA ALA A 332 19.36 -20.48 9.65
C ALA A 332 19.12 -21.65 10.63
N GLU A 333 19.07 -21.36 11.93
CA GLU A 333 18.78 -22.35 12.95
C GLU A 333 17.31 -22.79 12.94
N ALA A 334 16.37 -21.85 12.81
CA ALA A 334 14.95 -22.16 12.68
C ALA A 334 14.70 -23.07 11.48
N ARG A 335 15.29 -22.74 10.32
CA ARG A 335 15.24 -23.58 9.12
C ARG A 335 15.84 -24.96 9.36
N ARG A 336 17.05 -25.03 9.95
CA ARG A 336 17.72 -26.31 10.24
C ARG A 336 16.88 -27.21 11.13
N ARG A 337 16.30 -26.67 12.21
CA ARG A 337 15.42 -27.42 13.11
C ARG A 337 14.24 -28.02 12.35
N LEU A 338 13.61 -27.27 11.46
CA LEU A 338 12.49 -27.79 10.66
C LEU A 338 12.92 -28.81 9.61
N VAL A 339 14.12 -28.71 9.04
CA VAL A 339 14.69 -29.77 8.19
C VAL A 339 14.83 -31.07 8.98
N ASP A 340 15.38 -31.00 10.19
CA ASP A 340 15.53 -32.19 11.05
C ASP A 340 14.16 -32.79 11.43
N LEU A 341 13.15 -31.94 11.72
CA LEU A 341 11.79 -32.41 11.99
C LEU A 341 11.15 -33.05 10.76
N LYS A 342 11.35 -32.48 9.57
CA LYS A 342 10.87 -33.05 8.31
C LYS A 342 11.50 -34.41 8.04
N GLU A 343 12.81 -34.57 8.25
CA GLU A 343 13.48 -35.85 8.06
C GLU A 343 12.90 -36.94 8.98
N ARG A 344 12.55 -36.58 10.23
CA ARG A 344 11.89 -37.52 11.16
C ARG A 344 10.48 -37.90 10.68
N LEU A 345 9.76 -36.98 10.04
CA LEU A 345 8.44 -37.25 9.46
C LEU A 345 8.55 -38.13 8.21
N ASP A 346 9.48 -37.82 7.31
CA ASP A 346 9.70 -38.57 6.07
C ASP A 346 10.15 -40.01 6.35
N ASN A 347 10.92 -40.22 7.42
CA ASN A 347 11.36 -41.54 7.88
C ASN A 347 10.33 -42.26 8.79
N ASN A 348 9.13 -41.70 8.97
CA ASN A 348 8.10 -42.22 9.90
C ASN A 348 8.58 -42.43 11.35
N ALA A 349 9.61 -41.69 11.78
CA ALA A 349 10.20 -41.80 13.11
C ALA A 349 9.39 -41.05 14.20
N ALA A 350 8.51 -40.14 13.78
CA ALA A 350 7.62 -39.40 14.66
C ALA A 350 6.34 -38.98 13.92
N LYS A 351 5.27 -38.67 14.67
CA LYS A 351 4.05 -38.10 14.09
C LYS A 351 4.10 -36.57 14.08
N PHE A 352 3.46 -35.96 13.09
CA PHE A 352 3.39 -34.50 12.94
C PHE A 352 2.82 -33.83 14.19
N GLU A 353 1.72 -34.38 14.73
CA GLU A 353 1.03 -33.85 15.90
C GLU A 353 1.90 -33.83 17.17
N ASP A 354 2.78 -34.82 17.34
CA ASP A 354 3.69 -34.90 18.48
C ASP A 354 4.82 -33.87 18.35
N LEU A 355 5.41 -33.77 17.14
CA LEU A 355 6.43 -32.77 16.86
C LEU A 355 5.87 -31.34 16.98
N ALA A 356 4.63 -31.12 16.53
CA ALA A 356 3.98 -29.82 16.67
C ALA A 356 3.76 -29.43 18.12
N LYS A 357 3.25 -30.35 18.97
CA LYS A 357 3.09 -30.12 20.41
C LYS A 357 4.41 -29.81 21.11
N GLN A 358 5.49 -30.45 20.69
CA GLN A 358 6.78 -30.34 21.35
C GLN A 358 7.58 -29.11 20.89
N TYR A 359 7.51 -28.74 19.61
CA TYR A 359 8.43 -27.78 19.01
C TYR A 359 7.76 -26.53 18.44
N SER A 360 6.46 -26.54 18.15
CA SER A 360 5.80 -25.38 17.55
C SER A 360 5.67 -24.24 18.56
N ASN A 361 5.98 -23.02 18.12
CA ASN A 361 5.81 -21.77 18.88
C ASN A 361 4.49 -21.06 18.57
N ASP A 362 3.60 -21.71 17.82
CA ASP A 362 2.25 -21.24 17.53
C ASP A 362 1.24 -21.75 18.58
N LEU A 363 0.13 -21.04 18.75
CA LEU A 363 -0.94 -21.42 19.69
C LEU A 363 -1.58 -22.77 19.33
N SER A 364 -1.58 -23.14 18.04
CA SER A 364 -2.04 -24.45 17.58
C SER A 364 -1.18 -25.62 18.05
N ALA A 365 0.03 -25.38 18.61
CA ALA A 365 0.93 -26.42 19.12
C ALA A 365 0.20 -27.40 20.05
N SER A 366 -0.59 -26.88 21.00
CA SER A 366 -1.39 -27.70 21.94
C SER A 366 -2.36 -28.67 21.25
N LYS A 367 -2.82 -28.32 20.04
CA LYS A 367 -3.71 -29.13 19.19
C LYS A 367 -2.95 -29.93 18.12
N GLY A 368 -1.64 -30.14 18.29
CA GLY A 368 -0.83 -30.84 17.30
C GLY A 368 -0.59 -30.02 16.03
N GLY A 369 -0.58 -28.69 16.15
CA GLY A 369 -0.37 -27.78 15.03
C GLY A 369 -1.61 -27.53 14.19
N ASP A 370 -2.78 -28.00 14.64
CA ASP A 370 -4.01 -27.97 13.84
C ASP A 370 -4.62 -26.58 13.73
N LEU A 371 -4.71 -26.06 12.51
CA LEU A 371 -5.36 -24.79 12.16
C LEU A 371 -6.81 -24.97 11.72
N GLY A 372 -7.27 -26.22 11.58
CA GLY A 372 -8.59 -26.53 11.07
C GLY A 372 -8.72 -26.29 9.57
N TRP A 373 -9.97 -26.08 9.12
CA TRP A 373 -10.28 -25.76 7.72
C TRP A 373 -9.99 -24.30 7.45
N VAL A 374 -9.00 -24.04 6.61
CA VAL A 374 -8.68 -22.69 6.13
C VAL A 374 -9.26 -22.46 4.75
N TYR A 375 -9.71 -21.23 4.52
CA TYR A 375 -10.14 -20.72 3.23
C TYR A 375 -8.98 -19.99 2.54
N PRO A 376 -9.06 -19.81 1.20
CA PRO A 376 -8.13 -18.93 0.51
C PRO A 376 -8.07 -17.54 1.17
N GLY A 377 -6.86 -17.05 1.41
CA GLY A 377 -6.58 -15.81 2.13
C GLY A 377 -6.63 -15.89 3.66
N ASP A 378 -7.08 -16.98 4.31
CA ASP A 378 -7.05 -17.06 5.78
C ASP A 378 -5.62 -17.07 6.35
N THR A 379 -4.64 -17.48 5.55
CA THR A 379 -3.21 -17.53 5.91
C THR A 379 -2.40 -16.48 5.17
N VAL A 380 -1.16 -16.23 5.62
CA VAL A 380 -0.23 -15.31 4.93
C VAL A 380 0.17 -15.84 3.54
N PRO A 381 0.49 -14.97 2.57
CA PRO A 381 0.72 -15.35 1.17
C PRO A 381 1.82 -16.41 0.96
N GLU A 382 2.89 -16.39 1.76
CA GLU A 382 3.96 -17.39 1.71
C GLU A 382 3.46 -18.77 2.15
N PHE A 383 2.65 -18.80 3.21
CA PHE A 383 2.06 -20.03 3.74
C PHE A 383 1.05 -20.60 2.74
N GLU A 384 0.17 -19.75 2.20
CA GLU A 384 -0.86 -20.16 1.25
C GLU A 384 -0.26 -20.75 -0.02
N ARG A 385 0.73 -20.09 -0.63
CA ARG A 385 1.43 -20.61 -1.83
C ARG A 385 2.07 -21.98 -1.59
N ALA A 386 2.69 -22.16 -0.42
CA ALA A 386 3.30 -23.43 -0.06
C ALA A 386 2.25 -24.53 0.17
N MET A 387 1.17 -24.21 0.89
CA MET A 387 0.04 -25.10 1.14
C MET A 387 -0.64 -25.55 -0.17
N ASP A 388 -0.83 -24.63 -1.11
CA ASP A 388 -1.51 -24.90 -2.38
C ASP A 388 -0.71 -25.85 -3.28
N ALA A 389 0.62 -25.78 -3.21
CA ALA A 389 1.52 -26.66 -3.94
C ALA A 389 1.55 -28.12 -3.41
N LEU A 390 1.02 -28.37 -2.21
CA LEU A 390 1.02 -29.70 -1.58
C LEU A 390 -0.18 -30.56 -1.98
N LYS A 391 0.01 -31.88 -1.97
CA LYS A 391 -1.10 -32.84 -2.02
C LYS A 391 -1.61 -33.18 -0.61
N PRO A 392 -2.87 -33.61 -0.43
CA PRO A 392 -3.33 -34.20 0.82
C PRO A 392 -2.38 -35.28 1.35
N GLY A 393 -2.07 -35.21 2.65
CA GLY A 393 -1.08 -36.01 3.35
C GLY A 393 0.36 -35.50 3.26
N GLN A 394 0.68 -34.60 2.33
CA GLN A 394 2.05 -34.14 2.08
C GLN A 394 2.48 -33.05 3.08
N VAL A 395 3.78 -33.05 3.39
CA VAL A 395 4.46 -32.05 4.20
C VAL A 395 5.35 -31.16 3.31
N SER A 396 5.34 -29.84 3.51
CA SER A 396 6.18 -28.88 2.79
C SER A 396 7.65 -29.01 3.15
N GLU A 397 8.51 -28.38 2.36
CA GLU A 397 9.80 -27.92 2.85
C GLU A 397 9.63 -26.82 3.91
N PRO A 398 10.65 -26.50 4.71
CA PRO A 398 10.61 -25.33 5.59
C PRO A 398 10.39 -24.05 4.78
N ILE A 399 9.28 -23.36 5.05
CA ILE A 399 8.94 -22.09 4.40
C ILE A 399 9.09 -20.93 5.36
N GLU A 400 9.52 -19.79 4.85
CA GLU A 400 9.65 -18.56 5.62
C GLU A 400 8.37 -17.75 5.50
N SER A 401 7.93 -17.16 6.62
CA SER A 401 6.85 -16.18 6.68
C SER A 401 7.21 -15.06 7.65
N PRO A 402 6.41 -13.98 7.73
CA PRO A 402 6.60 -12.93 8.74
C PRO A 402 6.60 -13.43 10.20
N PHE A 403 6.03 -14.62 10.46
CA PHE A 403 5.96 -15.21 11.81
C PHE A 403 7.15 -16.11 12.15
N GLY A 404 8.06 -16.37 11.20
CA GLY A 404 9.20 -17.28 11.35
C GLY A 404 9.19 -18.35 10.26
N TYR A 405 9.73 -19.53 10.58
CA TYR A 405 9.74 -20.64 9.63
C TYR A 405 8.65 -21.66 9.97
N HIS A 406 8.03 -22.22 8.95
CA HIS A 406 6.93 -23.16 9.07
C HIS A 406 7.21 -24.46 8.33
N LEU A 407 6.77 -25.55 8.92
CA LEU A 407 6.54 -26.81 8.22
C LEU A 407 5.04 -27.02 8.12
N ILE A 408 4.51 -27.23 6.91
CA ILE A 408 3.06 -27.27 6.64
C ILE A 408 2.68 -28.68 6.24
N GLN A 409 1.61 -29.22 6.82
CA GLN A 409 0.99 -30.46 6.36
C GLN A 409 -0.44 -30.20 5.91
N VAL A 410 -0.74 -30.56 4.66
CA VAL A 410 -2.13 -30.60 4.19
C VAL A 410 -2.73 -31.93 4.63
N VAL A 411 -3.72 -31.90 5.51
CA VAL A 411 -4.42 -33.10 5.99
C VAL A 411 -5.36 -33.59 4.90
N GLU A 412 -6.26 -32.72 4.47
CA GLU A 412 -7.26 -33.02 3.45
C GLU A 412 -7.76 -31.75 2.77
N ARG A 413 -8.46 -31.93 1.65
CA ARG A 413 -9.12 -30.84 0.94
C ARG A 413 -10.56 -31.24 0.63
N LYS A 414 -11.49 -30.31 0.78
CA LYS A 414 -12.89 -30.52 0.40
C LYS A 414 -13.39 -29.40 -0.47
N THR A 415 -14.31 -29.77 -1.33
CA THR A 415 -15.06 -28.86 -2.19
C THR A 415 -16.51 -28.96 -1.78
N ASN A 416 -17.00 -27.98 -1.02
CA ASN A 416 -18.38 -27.96 -0.52
C ASN A 416 -19.33 -27.33 -1.54
N ASP A 417 -20.65 -27.44 -1.28
CA ASP A 417 -21.70 -26.75 -2.04
C ASP A 417 -21.26 -25.30 -2.27
N VAL A 418 -20.97 -25.04 -3.54
CA VAL A 418 -20.18 -23.91 -3.98
C VAL A 418 -20.87 -22.61 -3.58
N SER A 419 -22.19 -22.60 -3.35
CA SER A 419 -22.96 -21.39 -3.07
C SER A 419 -22.73 -20.79 -1.67
N LYS A 420 -22.87 -21.56 -0.58
CA LYS A 420 -22.77 -21.06 0.79
C LYS A 420 -21.33 -20.75 1.19
N GLU A 421 -20.40 -21.63 0.85
CA GLU A 421 -18.98 -21.42 1.18
C GLU A 421 -18.37 -20.28 0.34
N ARG A 422 -18.78 -20.10 -0.93
CA ARG A 422 -18.42 -18.88 -1.68
C ARG A 422 -18.94 -17.63 -0.97
N GLN A 423 -20.17 -17.66 -0.48
CA GLN A 423 -20.73 -16.51 0.22
C GLN A 423 -19.95 -16.19 1.50
N ARG A 424 -19.54 -17.21 2.27
CA ARG A 424 -18.66 -17.03 3.44
C ARG A 424 -17.30 -16.46 3.07
N LEU A 425 -16.66 -16.98 2.02
CA LEU A 425 -15.36 -16.47 1.56
C LEU A 425 -15.46 -15.02 1.07
N ALA A 426 -16.48 -14.70 0.27
CA ALA A 426 -16.71 -13.33 -0.20
C ALA A 426 -16.94 -12.37 0.98
N ALA A 427 -17.75 -12.79 1.96
CA ALA A 427 -17.97 -12.05 3.20
C ALA A 427 -16.67 -11.81 3.96
N ARG A 428 -15.83 -12.84 4.14
CA ARG A 428 -14.52 -12.71 4.80
C ARG A 428 -13.62 -11.71 4.09
N MET A 429 -13.51 -11.79 2.77
CA MET A 429 -12.66 -10.90 1.99
C MET A 429 -13.12 -9.44 2.10
N ALA A 430 -14.43 -9.19 2.02
CA ALA A 430 -14.98 -7.86 2.16
C ALA A 430 -14.81 -7.30 3.59
N ILE A 431 -15.06 -8.12 4.62
CA ILE A 431 -14.79 -7.76 6.02
C ILE A 431 -13.31 -7.44 6.21
N ARG A 432 -12.41 -8.26 5.65
CA ARG A 432 -10.97 -8.06 5.75
C ARG A 432 -10.56 -6.73 5.14
N GLU A 433 -10.99 -6.47 3.91
CA GLU A 433 -10.64 -5.26 3.19
C GLU A 433 -11.08 -4.01 3.97
N ARG A 434 -12.32 -4.00 4.44
CA ARG A 434 -12.85 -2.90 5.28
C ARG A 434 -12.05 -2.73 6.58
N LYS A 435 -11.80 -3.82 7.32
CA LYS A 435 -11.00 -3.77 8.56
C LYS A 435 -9.56 -3.33 8.29
N THR A 436 -8.98 -3.70 7.15
CA THR A 436 -7.60 -3.34 6.77
C THR A 436 -7.49 -1.85 6.50
N GLU A 437 -8.44 -1.26 5.79
CA GLU A 437 -8.46 0.18 5.51
C GLU A 437 -8.67 1.00 6.80
N GLU A 438 -9.62 0.59 7.64
CA GLU A 438 -9.86 1.20 8.97
C GLU A 438 -8.59 1.14 9.84
N ALA A 439 -7.99 -0.05 9.96
CA ALA A 439 -6.80 -0.28 10.77
C ALA A 439 -5.55 0.42 10.21
N THR A 440 -5.39 0.50 8.88
CA THR A 440 -4.30 1.26 8.25
C THR A 440 -4.41 2.74 8.59
N ASN A 441 -5.62 3.30 8.48
CA ASN A 441 -5.84 4.70 8.83
C ASN A 441 -5.55 4.97 10.31
N GLU A 442 -6.00 4.11 11.21
CA GLU A 442 -5.70 4.25 12.63
C GLU A 442 -4.21 4.12 12.92
N TRP A 443 -3.54 3.13 12.32
CA TRP A 443 -2.11 2.95 12.46
C TRP A 443 -1.30 4.15 11.97
N LEU A 444 -1.63 4.73 10.81
CA LEU A 444 -0.97 5.93 10.29
C LEU A 444 -1.18 7.15 11.21
N ARG A 445 -2.36 7.28 11.82
CA ARG A 445 -2.65 8.32 12.82
C ARG A 445 -1.75 8.15 14.04
N GLN A 446 -1.69 6.95 14.61
CA GLN A 446 -0.84 6.64 15.77
C GLN A 446 0.65 6.83 15.46
N LEU A 447 1.09 6.40 14.27
CA LEU A 447 2.46 6.60 13.80
C LEU A 447 2.78 8.09 13.69
N ARG A 448 1.88 8.89 13.13
CA ARG A 448 2.11 10.32 13.01
C ARG A 448 2.19 11.02 14.38
N ASP A 449 1.34 10.64 15.31
CA ASP A 449 1.24 11.23 16.65
C ASP A 449 2.47 10.95 17.51
N ARG A 450 3.07 9.75 17.38
CA ARG A 450 4.29 9.38 18.11
C ARG A 450 5.58 9.87 17.45
N THR A 451 5.52 10.30 16.19
CA THR A 451 6.69 10.75 15.44
C THR A 451 7.07 12.16 15.87
N TYR A 452 8.34 12.34 16.26
CA TYR A 452 8.86 13.67 16.55
C TYR A 452 9.09 14.44 15.24
N VAL A 453 8.50 15.63 15.16
CA VAL A 453 8.64 16.51 13.99
C VAL A 453 8.95 17.93 14.45
N GLU A 454 10.07 18.46 13.97
CA GLU A 454 10.44 19.86 14.13
C GLU A 454 10.35 20.55 12.77
N TYR A 455 9.41 21.48 12.59
CA TYR A 455 9.37 22.32 11.40
C TYR A 455 10.38 23.46 11.56
N ARG A 456 11.21 23.64 10.53
CA ARG A 456 12.15 24.75 10.42
C ARG A 456 11.50 25.77 9.51
N ASN A 457 10.83 26.75 10.09
CA ASN A 457 10.33 27.89 9.33
C ASN A 457 11.52 28.79 8.99
N ASP A 458 11.67 29.14 7.71
CA ASP A 458 12.52 30.26 7.27
C ASP A 458 11.86 31.59 7.69
N ASP A 459 11.74 31.84 8.99
CA ASP A 459 11.49 33.19 9.52
C ASP A 459 12.86 33.83 9.84
N HIS A 460 13.62 34.17 8.80
CA HIS A 460 14.67 35.20 8.84
C HIS A 460 14.90 35.85 7.48
#